data_AF-A0A7Y5DZM4-F1
#
_entry.id   AF-A0A7Y5DZM4-F1
#
_cell.length_a   1.000
_cell.length_b   1.000
_cell.length_c   1.000
_cell.angle_alpha   90.00
_cell.angle_beta   90.00
_cell.angle_gamma   90.00
#
_symmetry.space_group_name_H-M   'P 1'
#
loop_
_entity.id
_entity.type
_entity.pdbx_description
1 polymer ?
#
loop_
_entity_poly.entity_id
_entity_poly.type
_entity_poly.pdbx_seq_one_letter_code
_entity_poly.pdbx_strand_id
1 'polypeptide(L)'
;MTDLVTLQSRPGSASLPKRTFLDLEEGAAVETREGANVSSSIAPRARAIAEALFGTESGPPSSERLDWMVRDLHHFLSHAGGWARFVVGACTLLTCVVGPLLSYKMGFVGRSLEERRAILERLERSPAGLVFLGVRAILCIVYYEHPEVAKEIGFDGLCLSGRSRK
;
A
#
# COMPACT_ATOMS: atom_id res chain seq x y z
N MET A 1 -2.99 -51.79 -66.33
CA MET A 1 -3.21 -50.71 -67.32
C MET A 1 -4.66 -50.30 -67.19
N THR A 2 -4.91 -49.00 -66.94
CA THR A 2 -6.20 -48.27 -66.89
C THR A 2 -6.48 -47.63 -65.51
N ASP A 3 -6.11 -46.36 -65.43
CA ASP A 3 -6.64 -45.34 -64.52
C ASP A 3 -8.08 -44.97 -64.88
N LEU A 4 -8.92 -44.72 -63.86
CA LEU A 4 -9.90 -43.63 -63.77
C LEU A 4 -10.82 -43.86 -62.57
N VAL A 5 -11.16 -42.76 -61.87
CA VAL A 5 -12.27 -42.50 -60.91
C VAL A 5 -11.69 -41.76 -59.69
N THR A 6 -12.19 -40.64 -59.16
CA THR A 6 -13.13 -39.58 -59.54
C THR A 6 -12.88 -38.44 -58.54
N LEU A 7 -12.92 -37.20 -59.02
CA LEU A 7 -12.87 -35.94 -58.28
C LEU A 7 -13.88 -35.85 -57.11
N GLN A 8 -13.41 -35.49 -55.91
CA GLN A 8 -14.24 -34.78 -54.94
C GLN A 8 -13.42 -33.75 -54.14
N SER A 9 -13.42 -32.50 -54.63
CA SER A 9 -12.97 -31.32 -53.88
C SER A 9 -14.07 -30.86 -52.92
N ARG A 10 -13.74 -30.67 -51.64
CA ARG A 10 -14.48 -29.82 -50.70
C ARG A 10 -13.50 -28.94 -49.89
N PRO A 11 -13.78 -27.65 -49.71
CA PRO A 11 -12.85 -26.67 -49.14
C PRO A 11 -12.75 -26.80 -47.61
N GLY A 12 -11.51 -26.93 -47.13
CA GLY A 12 -11.17 -26.91 -45.70
C GLY A 12 -11.14 -25.48 -45.14
N SER A 13 -11.98 -25.27 -44.13
CA SER A 13 -11.83 -24.37 -42.97
C SER A 13 -11.22 -22.97 -43.19
N ALA A 14 -12.09 -21.97 -43.11
CA ALA A 14 -11.71 -20.60 -42.74
C ALA A 14 -10.95 -20.58 -41.40
N SER A 15 -9.78 -19.95 -41.41
CA SER A 15 -8.95 -19.69 -40.24
C SER A 15 -9.54 -18.54 -39.42
N LEU A 16 -10.06 -18.85 -38.23
CA LEU A 16 -10.30 -17.85 -37.20
C LEU A 16 -8.96 -17.44 -36.57
N PRO A 17 -8.67 -16.14 -36.39
CA PRO A 17 -7.45 -15.73 -35.70
C PRO A 17 -7.55 -16.13 -34.22
N LYS A 18 -6.59 -16.96 -33.78
CA LYS A 18 -6.29 -17.16 -32.36
C LYS A 18 -5.88 -15.81 -31.78
N ARG A 19 -6.78 -15.14 -31.06
CA ARG A 19 -6.40 -14.11 -30.09
C ARG A 19 -5.64 -14.81 -28.98
N THR A 20 -4.32 -14.83 -29.13
CA THR A 20 -3.38 -15.28 -28.12
C THR A 20 -3.46 -14.33 -26.93
N PHE A 21 -3.97 -14.82 -25.81
CA PHE A 21 -4.10 -14.16 -24.51
C PHE A 21 -2.74 -14.03 -23.78
N LEU A 22 -1.62 -13.96 -24.52
CA LEU A 22 -0.25 -13.98 -23.98
C LEU A 22 0.63 -12.87 -24.57
N ASP A 23 0.07 -11.68 -24.79
CA ASP A 23 0.83 -10.46 -25.16
C ASP A 23 0.69 -9.35 -24.09
N LEU A 24 0.52 -9.70 -22.81
CA LEU A 24 0.41 -8.72 -21.71
C LEU A 24 1.55 -8.76 -20.67
N GLU A 25 2.58 -9.57 -20.89
CA GLU A 25 3.69 -9.71 -19.94
C GLU A 25 5.04 -9.61 -20.66
N GLU A 26 5.27 -8.51 -21.40
CA GLU A 26 6.61 -8.21 -21.90
C GLU A 26 6.86 -6.70 -21.88
N GLY A 27 7.77 -6.28 -20.99
CA GLY A 27 8.45 -4.99 -21.12
C GLY A 27 7.80 -3.79 -20.45
N ALA A 28 7.41 -3.90 -19.17
CA ALA A 28 7.42 -2.70 -18.32
C ALA A 28 8.89 -2.32 -18.06
N ALA A 29 9.50 -1.68 -19.05
CA ALA A 29 10.78 -1.02 -18.93
C ALA A 29 10.77 -0.20 -17.63
N VAL A 30 11.71 -0.50 -16.74
CA VAL A 30 11.99 0.32 -15.56
C VAL A 30 12.63 1.60 -16.09
N GLU A 31 11.79 2.45 -16.65
CA GLU A 31 12.10 3.85 -16.90
C GLU A 31 12.43 4.42 -15.52
N THR A 32 13.69 4.82 -15.33
CA THR A 32 14.18 5.56 -14.16
C THR A 32 13.40 6.87 -14.07
N ARG A 33 12.20 6.79 -13.48
CA ARG A 33 11.33 7.94 -13.27
C ARG A 33 11.88 8.75 -12.12
N GLU A 34 12.44 9.88 -12.53
CA GLU A 34 12.79 11.06 -11.75
C GLU A 34 11.87 11.19 -10.53
N GLY A 35 12.48 11.19 -9.34
CA GLY A 35 11.80 11.11 -8.06
C GLY A 35 10.80 12.24 -7.88
N ALA A 36 9.54 11.95 -8.18
CA ALA A 36 8.45 12.87 -7.93
C ALA A 36 8.47 13.27 -6.45
N ASN A 37 8.31 14.58 -6.21
CA ASN A 37 8.19 15.35 -4.97
C ASN A 37 7.09 14.87 -3.99
N VAL A 38 6.89 13.57 -3.85
CA VAL A 38 5.85 12.90 -3.05
C VAL A 38 6.20 12.91 -1.55
N SER A 39 7.42 13.29 -1.19
CA SER A 39 7.94 13.22 0.18
C SER A 39 7.37 14.26 1.16
N SER A 40 7.20 15.53 0.76
CA SER A 40 6.86 16.60 1.72
C SER A 40 5.40 16.63 2.16
N SER A 41 4.46 16.25 1.29
CA SER A 41 3.01 16.30 1.58
C SER A 41 2.49 15.06 2.34
N ILE A 42 3.18 13.92 2.21
CA ILE A 42 2.80 12.68 2.89
C ILE A 42 3.11 12.76 4.39
N ALA A 43 4.27 13.26 4.77
CA ALA A 43 4.75 13.28 6.15
C ALA A 43 3.71 13.79 7.19
N PRO A 44 3.10 14.99 7.05
CA PRO A 44 2.12 15.47 8.02
C PRO A 44 0.84 14.63 8.06
N ARG A 45 0.45 14.03 6.92
CA ARG A 45 -0.74 13.18 6.83
C ARG A 45 -0.49 11.81 7.46
N ALA A 46 0.64 11.19 7.12
CA ALA A 46 1.08 9.93 7.69
C ALA A 46 1.22 10.05 9.22
N ARG A 47 1.82 11.15 9.71
CA ARG A 47 1.88 11.44 11.14
C ARG A 47 0.48 11.53 11.77
N ALA A 48 -0.42 12.32 11.20
CA ALA A 48 -1.77 12.49 11.75
C ALA A 48 -2.59 11.19 11.74
N ILE A 49 -2.40 10.34 10.73
CA ILE A 49 -3.02 9.02 10.65
C ILE A 49 -2.43 8.10 11.71
N ALA A 50 -1.10 8.07 11.86
CA ALA A 50 -0.42 7.24 12.85
C ALA A 50 -0.76 7.65 14.30
N GLU A 51 -0.86 8.94 14.60
CA GLU A 51 -1.34 9.45 15.89
C GLU A 51 -2.70 8.86 16.24
N ALA A 52 -3.64 8.86 15.29
CA ALA A 52 -4.97 8.30 15.48
C ALA A 52 -4.98 6.76 15.51
N LEU A 53 -4.13 6.11 14.70
CA LEU A 53 -4.09 4.66 14.58
C LEU A 53 -3.46 3.97 15.79
N PHE A 54 -2.38 4.55 16.32
CA PHE A 54 -1.60 3.98 17.43
C PHE A 54 -1.82 4.70 18.76
N GLY A 55 -2.69 5.72 18.78
CA GLY A 55 -3.13 6.37 20.00
C GLY A 55 -3.84 5.39 20.94
N THR A 56 -3.58 5.56 22.23
CA THR A 56 -4.18 4.78 23.32
C THR A 56 -5.09 5.67 24.15
N GLU A 57 -5.76 5.10 25.15
CA GLU A 57 -6.55 5.87 26.12
C GLU A 57 -5.69 6.84 26.95
N SER A 58 -4.38 6.57 27.07
CA SER A 58 -3.41 7.50 27.67
C SER A 58 -2.98 8.65 26.76
N GLY A 59 -3.37 8.65 25.49
CA GLY A 59 -3.05 9.70 24.52
C GLY A 59 -2.30 9.19 23.27
N PRO A 60 -1.80 10.11 22.43
CA PRO A 60 -1.06 9.75 21.23
C PRO A 60 0.30 9.11 21.59
N PRO A 61 0.93 8.38 20.66
CA PRO A 61 2.31 7.94 20.83
C PRO A 61 3.25 9.13 21.04
N SER A 62 4.43 8.88 21.64
CA SER A 62 5.42 9.94 21.85
C SER A 62 5.80 10.61 20.52
N SER A 63 6.04 11.92 20.56
CA SER A 63 6.41 12.68 19.36
C SER A 63 7.67 12.14 18.70
N GLU A 64 8.65 11.71 19.50
CA GLU A 64 9.89 11.09 19.05
C GLU A 64 9.65 9.80 18.26
N ARG A 65 8.75 8.93 18.74
CA ARG A 65 8.37 7.68 18.07
C ARG A 65 7.71 7.96 16.72
N LEU A 66 6.84 8.96 16.67
CA LEU A 66 6.20 9.39 15.42
C LEU A 66 7.18 10.04 14.44
N ASP A 67 8.12 10.84 14.94
CA ASP A 67 9.20 11.42 14.13
C ASP A 67 10.09 10.33 13.54
N TRP A 68 10.43 9.32 14.35
CA TRP A 68 11.17 8.15 13.89
C TRP A 68 10.40 7.40 12.81
N MET A 69 9.12 7.10 13.03
CA MET A 69 8.27 6.39 12.06
C MET A 69 8.12 7.18 10.76
N VAL A 70 8.00 8.51 10.79
CA VAL A 70 7.93 9.32 9.56
C VAL A 70 9.26 9.29 8.80
N ARG A 71 10.40 9.37 9.49
CA ARG A 71 11.72 9.22 8.86
C ARG A 71 11.89 7.83 8.26
N ASP A 72 11.45 6.80 8.97
CA ASP A 72 11.57 5.43 8.51
C ASP A 72 10.61 5.13 7.34
N LEU A 73 9.39 5.64 7.36
CA LEU A 73 8.48 5.62 6.22
C LEU A 73 9.12 6.27 4.98
N HIS A 74 9.80 7.40 5.16
CA HIS A 74 10.51 8.06 4.07
C HIS A 74 11.64 7.19 3.52
N HIS A 75 12.41 6.55 4.41
CA HIS A 75 13.47 5.60 4.04
C HIS A 75 12.92 4.34 3.35
N PHE A 76 11.82 3.78 3.85
CA PHE A 76 11.12 2.66 3.24
C PHE A 76 10.66 3.01 1.83
N LEU A 77 9.99 4.16 1.67
CA LEU A 77 9.55 4.65 0.36
C LEU A 77 10.72 5.04 -0.53
N SER A 78 11.91 5.38 0.02
CA SER A 78 13.07 5.73 -0.81
C SER A 78 13.54 4.56 -1.67
N HIS A 79 13.34 3.34 -1.17
CA HIS A 79 13.66 2.07 -1.82
C HIS A 79 12.51 1.51 -2.68
N ALA A 80 11.32 2.13 -2.64
CA ALA A 80 10.17 1.70 -3.41
C ALA A 80 10.15 2.29 -4.83
N GLY A 81 9.61 1.53 -5.79
CA GLY A 81 9.40 2.02 -7.16
C GLY A 81 8.45 3.23 -7.23
N GLY A 82 8.57 4.05 -8.28
CA GLY A 82 7.79 5.29 -8.44
C GLY A 82 6.26 5.07 -8.39
N TRP A 83 5.77 3.95 -8.95
CA TRP A 83 4.36 3.59 -8.88
C TRP A 83 3.90 3.31 -7.43
N ALA A 84 4.69 2.55 -6.66
CA ALA A 84 4.37 2.27 -5.26
C ALA A 84 4.30 3.57 -4.44
N ARG A 85 5.29 4.46 -4.61
CA ARG A 85 5.29 5.79 -3.98
C ARG A 85 4.02 6.59 -4.32
N PHE A 86 3.63 6.59 -5.59
CA PHE A 86 2.40 7.25 -6.05
C PHE A 86 1.15 6.67 -5.38
N VAL A 87 0.99 5.34 -5.38
CA VAL A 87 -0.16 4.66 -4.77
C VAL A 87 -0.25 4.98 -3.28
N VAL A 88 0.87 4.90 -2.55
CA VAL A 88 0.91 5.24 -1.12
C VAL A 88 0.52 6.70 -0.87
N GLY A 89 1.05 7.62 -1.68
CA GLY A 89 0.67 9.04 -1.62
C GLY A 89 -0.81 9.26 -1.89
N ALA A 90 -1.36 8.62 -2.92
CA ALA A 90 -2.76 8.71 -3.29
C ALA A 90 -3.67 8.14 -2.19
N CYS A 91 -3.38 6.96 -1.67
CA CYS A 91 -4.13 6.34 -0.57
C CYS A 91 -4.07 7.18 0.71
N THR A 92 -2.90 7.75 1.04
CA THR A 92 -2.73 8.66 2.19
C THR A 92 -3.58 9.93 2.02
N LEU A 93 -3.54 10.53 0.83
CA LEU A 93 -4.36 11.70 0.53
C LEU A 93 -5.85 11.38 0.59
N LEU A 94 -6.28 10.29 -0.05
CA LEU A 94 -7.67 9.86 -0.07
C LEU A 94 -8.18 9.54 1.34
N THR A 95 -7.38 8.91 2.19
CA THR A 95 -7.74 8.68 3.61
C THR A 95 -8.07 10.00 4.31
N CYS A 96 -7.25 11.04 4.13
CA CYS A 96 -7.46 12.37 4.72
C CYS A 96 -8.59 13.18 4.07
N VAL A 97 -9.16 12.75 2.95
CA VAL A 97 -10.24 13.45 2.22
C VAL A 97 -11.56 12.70 2.38
N VAL A 98 -11.57 11.41 2.03
CA VAL A 98 -12.75 10.54 2.08
C VAL A 98 -13.20 10.31 3.52
N GLY A 99 -12.27 10.11 4.46
CA GLY A 99 -12.62 9.90 5.87
C GLY A 99 -13.44 11.06 6.46
N PRO A 100 -12.96 12.30 6.42
CA PRO A 100 -13.73 13.46 6.87
C PRO A 100 -15.04 13.64 6.10
N LEU A 101 -15.04 13.43 4.79
CA LEU A 101 -16.25 13.56 3.96
C LEU A 101 -17.35 12.58 4.39
N LEU A 102 -16.99 11.31 4.63
CA LEU A 102 -17.93 10.30 5.15
C LEU A 102 -18.49 10.68 6.53
N SER A 103 -17.74 11.47 7.29
CA SER A 103 -18.08 11.94 8.63
C SER A 103 -18.74 13.32 8.64
N TYR A 104 -19.02 13.92 7.46
CA TYR A 104 -19.53 15.28 7.30
C TYR A 104 -18.64 16.35 7.98
N LYS A 105 -17.32 16.15 7.94
CA LYS A 105 -16.30 17.03 8.51
C LYS A 105 -15.38 17.56 7.40
N MET A 106 -14.85 18.76 7.60
CA MET A 106 -13.81 19.33 6.73
C MET A 106 -12.43 19.11 7.32
N GLY A 107 -11.53 18.54 6.52
CA GLY A 107 -10.13 18.30 6.87
C GLY A 107 -9.90 17.20 7.91
N PHE A 108 -8.67 16.67 7.93
CA PHE A 108 -8.25 15.59 8.83
C PHE A 108 -7.12 16.01 9.77
N VAL A 109 -6.03 16.58 9.23
CA VAL A 109 -4.77 16.82 9.97
C VAL A 109 -4.95 17.74 11.18
N GLY A 110 -5.71 18.83 11.04
CA GLY A 110 -5.91 19.82 12.11
C GLY A 110 -6.97 19.44 13.15
N ARG A 111 -7.53 18.22 13.10
CA ARG A 111 -8.59 17.77 14.01
C ARG A 111 -8.03 17.29 15.35
N SER A 112 -8.87 17.16 16.37
CA SER A 112 -8.45 16.51 17.61
C SER A 112 -8.10 15.03 17.37
N LEU A 113 -7.33 14.42 18.28
CA LEU A 113 -7.00 13.00 18.21
C LEU A 113 -8.27 12.12 18.17
N GLU A 114 -9.24 12.43 19.02
CA GLU A 114 -10.52 11.73 19.10
C GLU A 114 -11.32 11.82 17.79
N GLU A 115 -11.39 13.03 17.20
CA GLU A 115 -12.06 13.21 15.92
C GLU A 115 -11.36 12.43 14.80
N ARG A 116 -10.02 12.42 14.79
CA ARG A 116 -9.26 11.63 13.80
C ARG A 116 -9.50 10.13 13.97
N ARG A 117 -9.53 9.62 15.20
CA ARG A 117 -9.86 8.21 15.51
C ARG A 117 -11.25 7.85 14.97
N ALA A 118 -12.26 8.65 15.31
CA ALA A 118 -13.64 8.41 14.87
C ALA A 118 -13.79 8.46 13.34
N ILE A 119 -13.08 9.36 12.68
CA ILE A 119 -13.03 9.45 11.21
C ILE A 119 -12.43 8.18 10.60
N LEU A 120 -11.29 7.71 11.11
CA LEU A 120 -10.63 6.50 10.59
C LEU A 120 -11.48 5.25 10.83
N GLU A 121 -12.10 5.12 12.01
CA GLU A 121 -12.99 4.01 12.35
C GLU A 121 -14.21 3.96 11.41
N ARG A 122 -14.79 5.13 11.09
CA ARG A 122 -15.90 5.22 10.14
C ARG A 122 -15.48 4.87 8.72
N LEU A 123 -14.30 5.33 8.30
CA LEU A 123 -13.74 5.01 6.99
C LEU A 123 -13.49 3.50 6.86
N GLU A 124 -12.92 2.88 7.89
CA GLU A 124 -12.65 1.43 7.95
C GLU A 124 -13.92 0.59 7.82
N ARG A 125 -15.02 1.03 8.44
CA ARG A 125 -16.34 0.36 8.35
C ARG A 125 -17.09 0.61 7.04
N SER A 126 -16.56 1.44 6.15
CA SER A 126 -17.21 1.80 4.89
C SER A 126 -16.65 0.98 3.71
N PRO A 127 -17.36 0.93 2.57
CA PRO A 127 -16.82 0.34 1.34
C PRO A 127 -15.52 1.00 0.85
N ALA A 128 -15.26 2.26 1.25
CA ALA A 128 -14.03 2.96 0.94
C ALA A 128 -12.85 2.55 1.85
N GLY A 129 -13.04 1.64 2.81
CA GLY A 129 -12.00 1.21 3.76
C GLY A 129 -10.74 0.65 3.10
N LEU A 130 -10.83 0.16 1.86
CA LEU A 130 -9.67 -0.30 1.08
C LEU A 130 -8.60 0.77 0.89
N VAL A 131 -8.97 2.06 0.74
CA VAL A 131 -7.98 3.13 0.59
C VAL A 131 -7.17 3.33 1.87
N PHE A 132 -7.82 3.11 3.02
CA PHE A 132 -7.18 3.19 4.32
C PHE A 132 -6.38 1.93 4.64
N LEU A 133 -6.85 0.76 4.19
CA LEU A 133 -6.20 -0.52 4.45
C LEU A 133 -4.73 -0.53 4.00
N GLY A 134 -4.45 -0.04 2.79
CA GLY A 134 -3.08 0.05 2.29
C GLY A 134 -2.18 0.97 3.13
N VAL A 135 -2.71 2.12 3.55
CA VAL A 135 -1.98 3.07 4.42
C VAL A 135 -1.73 2.44 5.79
N ARG A 136 -2.75 1.84 6.39
CA ARG A 136 -2.65 1.18 7.69
C ARG A 136 -1.62 0.05 7.67
N ALA A 137 -1.62 -0.78 6.63
CA ALA A 137 -0.65 -1.87 6.51
C ALA A 137 0.79 -1.36 6.52
N ILE A 138 1.08 -0.35 5.69
CA ILE A 138 2.43 0.23 5.61
C ILE A 138 2.82 0.91 6.91
N LEU A 139 1.92 1.69 7.51
CA LEU A 139 2.20 2.35 8.78
C LEU A 139 2.39 1.34 9.92
N CYS A 140 1.66 0.22 9.94
CA CYS A 140 1.87 -0.85 10.90
C CYS A 140 3.27 -1.46 10.74
N ILE A 141 3.69 -1.80 9.52
CA ILE A 141 5.03 -2.36 9.27
C ILE A 141 6.09 -1.42 9.84
N VAL A 142 6.06 -0.15 9.41
CA VAL A 142 7.05 0.86 9.83
C VAL A 142 6.99 1.11 11.33
N TYR A 143 5.80 1.25 11.93
CA TYR A 143 5.67 1.57 13.35
C TYR A 143 6.21 0.47 14.27
N TYR A 144 5.97 -0.81 13.94
CA TYR A 144 6.43 -1.94 14.75
C TYR A 144 7.92 -2.25 14.61
N GLU A 145 8.60 -1.68 13.60
CA GLU A 145 10.07 -1.73 13.50
C GLU A 145 10.78 -0.85 14.54
N HIS A 146 10.06 0.08 15.20
CA HIS A 146 10.64 0.91 16.24
C HIS A 146 11.18 0.05 17.40
N PRO A 147 12.45 0.20 17.82
CA PRO A 147 13.10 -0.72 18.74
C PRO A 147 12.43 -0.81 20.12
N GLU A 148 11.82 0.27 20.59
CA GLU A 148 11.04 0.24 21.82
C GLU A 148 9.71 -0.48 21.67
N VAL A 149 9.01 -0.27 20.55
CA VAL A 149 7.72 -0.94 20.29
C VAL A 149 7.96 -2.44 20.13
N ALA A 150 9.03 -2.81 19.43
CA ALA A 150 9.48 -4.19 19.30
C ALA A 150 9.72 -4.84 20.67
N LYS A 151 10.41 -4.15 21.60
CA LYS A 151 10.60 -4.64 22.97
C LYS A 151 9.29 -4.73 23.75
N GLU A 152 8.39 -3.76 23.61
CA GLU A 152 7.07 -3.74 24.27
C GLU A 152 6.23 -4.96 23.88
N ILE A 153 6.31 -5.42 22.62
CA ILE A 153 5.60 -6.60 22.13
C ILE A 153 6.36 -7.93 22.36
N GLY A 154 7.50 -7.89 23.07
CA GLY A 154 8.31 -9.07 23.38
C GLY A 154 9.19 -9.56 22.24
N PHE A 155 9.41 -8.76 21.20
CA PHE A 155 10.37 -9.07 20.15
C PHE A 155 11.79 -8.73 20.60
N ASP A 156 12.63 -9.76 20.73
CA ASP A 156 14.03 -9.66 21.17
C ASP A 156 15.03 -9.62 20.00
N GLY A 157 14.55 -9.68 18.76
CA GLY A 157 15.39 -9.73 17.56
C GLY A 157 16.10 -11.07 17.33
N LEU A 158 15.82 -12.10 18.14
CA LEU A 158 16.53 -13.38 18.10
C LEU A 158 15.75 -14.49 17.41
N CYS A 159 14.56 -14.22 16.85
CA CYS A 159 13.58 -15.23 16.44
C CYS A 159 14.03 -16.30 15.42
N LEU A 160 15.23 -16.19 14.81
CA LEU A 160 15.84 -17.25 13.99
C LEU A 160 17.35 -17.39 14.19
N SER A 161 17.90 -16.80 15.25
CA SER A 161 19.30 -17.01 15.59
C SER A 161 19.43 -18.38 16.25
N GLY A 162 19.73 -19.41 15.44
CA GLY A 162 19.97 -20.78 15.87
C GLY A 162 21.21 -20.96 16.75
N ARG A 163 21.35 -20.14 17.80
CA ARG A 163 22.33 -20.37 18.86
C ARG A 163 21.77 -21.45 19.77
N SER A 164 21.92 -22.69 19.32
CA SER A 164 21.85 -23.87 20.19
C SER A 164 22.75 -23.60 21.39
N ARG A 165 22.16 -23.47 22.59
CA ARG A 165 22.92 -23.49 23.85
C ARG A 165 23.69 -24.81 23.87
N LYS A 166 25.01 -24.72 23.76
CA LYS A 166 25.91 -25.74 24.29
C LYS A 166 26.35 -25.31 25.68
#